data_AF-A0A523INC6-F1
#
_entry.id   AF-A0A523INC6-F1
#
_cell.length_a   1.000
_cell.length_b   1.000
_cell.length_c   1.000
_cell.angle_alpha   90.00
_cell.angle_beta   90.00
_cell.angle_gamma   90.00
#
_symmetry.space_group_name_H-M   'P 1'
#
loop_
_entity.id
_entity.type
_entity.pdbx_description
1 polymer ?
#
loop_
_entity_poly.entity_id
_entity_poly.type
_entity_poly.pdbx_seq_one_letter_code
_entity_poly.pdbx_strand_id
1 'polypeptide(L)'
;MAILLGAAANAAQPSREDLLQELLTSAPTRLSARFETLEPDKLDLLRSLPAYATERGLKLKALLMIGPNGPGRAHTVVVVLAQEESFRMSVVLTSGGRISRKGTTPIAADALARWVRGITASTLLIPAGSDISSLEAKLKDADFDLLLALFNPDELVLFVADLRTGDRSLAKQLIKVINGPMRAMRPTYPRE
;
A
#
# COMPACT_ATOMS: atom_id res chain seq x y z
N MET A 1 45.85 20.39 -18.07
CA MET A 1 44.59 20.25 -17.31
C MET A 1 43.66 19.34 -18.08
N ALA A 2 43.61 18.06 -17.71
CA ALA A 2 42.66 17.12 -18.29
C ALA A 2 41.33 17.23 -17.53
N ILE A 3 40.27 17.63 -18.21
CA ILE A 3 38.91 17.56 -17.68
C ILE A 3 38.51 16.09 -17.74
N LEU A 4 38.55 15.42 -16.59
CA LEU A 4 37.88 14.14 -16.38
C LEU A 4 36.37 14.40 -16.53
N LEU A 5 35.87 14.19 -17.75
CA LEU A 5 34.46 13.93 -18.02
C LEU A 5 34.10 12.64 -17.25
N GLY A 6 33.69 12.82 -16.00
CA GLY A 6 33.08 11.77 -15.22
C GLY A 6 31.88 11.27 -15.99
N ALA A 7 31.97 10.02 -16.46
CA ALA A 7 30.86 9.28 -17.01
C ALA A 7 29.66 9.47 -16.08
N ALA A 8 28.60 10.10 -16.59
CA ALA A 8 27.30 10.05 -15.96
C ALA A 8 26.98 8.56 -15.82
N ALA A 9 27.08 8.03 -14.60
CA ALA A 9 26.71 6.67 -14.29
C ALA A 9 25.31 6.48 -14.88
N ASN A 10 25.20 5.51 -15.78
CA ASN A 10 23.97 5.15 -16.46
C ASN A 10 23.02 4.61 -15.39
N ALA A 11 22.39 5.51 -14.66
CA ALA A 11 21.74 5.19 -13.40
C ALA A 11 20.40 4.55 -13.78
N ALA A 12 20.40 3.22 -13.71
CA ALA A 12 19.31 2.34 -14.13
C ALA A 12 17.95 2.87 -13.67
N GLN A 13 16.97 2.81 -14.57
CA GLN A 13 15.59 3.23 -14.29
C GLN A 13 15.01 2.47 -13.08
N PRO A 14 14.12 3.11 -12.30
CA PRO A 14 13.45 2.43 -11.19
C PRO A 14 12.68 1.21 -11.68
N SER A 15 12.79 0.10 -10.95
CA SER A 15 12.14 -1.16 -11.32
C SER A 15 10.87 -1.42 -10.52
N ARG A 16 10.04 -2.35 -11.02
CA ARG A 16 8.88 -2.84 -10.27
C ARG A 16 9.28 -3.48 -8.94
N GLU A 17 10.44 -4.14 -8.90
CA GLU A 17 10.97 -4.70 -7.65
C GLU A 17 11.33 -3.60 -6.65
N ASP A 18 11.85 -2.46 -7.11
CA ASP A 18 12.10 -1.31 -6.23
C ASP A 18 10.79 -0.86 -5.57
N LEU A 19 9.67 -0.85 -6.33
CA LEU A 19 8.34 -0.48 -5.79
C LEU A 19 7.89 -1.48 -4.74
N LEU A 20 7.92 -2.77 -5.04
CA LEU A 20 7.50 -3.83 -4.11
C LEU A 20 8.34 -3.81 -2.83
N GLN A 21 9.67 -3.66 -2.96
CA GLN A 21 10.58 -3.53 -1.82
C GLN A 21 10.22 -2.33 -0.95
N GLU A 22 9.94 -1.19 -1.57
CA GLU A 22 9.62 0.05 -0.88
C GLU A 22 8.25 -0.01 -0.20
N LEU A 23 7.26 -0.66 -0.81
CA LEU A 23 5.96 -0.91 -0.19
C LEU A 23 6.09 -1.84 1.03
N LEU A 24 6.89 -2.91 0.92
CA LEU A 24 7.07 -3.86 2.02
C LEU A 24 7.83 -3.24 3.21
N THR A 25 8.89 -2.49 2.94
CA THR A 25 9.87 -2.08 3.97
C THR A 25 9.86 -0.59 4.30
N SER A 26 9.32 0.23 3.42
CA SER A 26 9.49 1.70 3.39
C SER A 26 10.95 2.15 3.47
N ALA A 27 11.92 1.26 3.21
CA ALA A 27 13.32 1.61 3.10
C ALA A 27 13.56 2.41 1.80
N PRO A 28 14.59 3.29 1.74
CA PRO A 28 15.00 3.94 0.51
C PRO A 28 15.35 2.94 -0.60
N THR A 29 14.84 3.19 -1.80
CA THR A 29 15.24 2.51 -3.04
C THR A 29 15.59 3.57 -4.10
N ARG A 30 15.84 3.13 -5.34
CA ARG A 30 16.04 4.05 -6.48
C ARG A 30 14.82 4.95 -6.73
N LEU A 31 13.61 4.51 -6.37
CA LEU A 31 12.39 5.31 -6.47
C LEU A 31 12.45 6.55 -5.57
N SER A 32 12.82 6.35 -4.30
CA SER A 32 12.92 7.45 -3.34
C SER A 32 14.05 8.44 -3.66
N ALA A 33 15.08 8.01 -4.39
CA ALA A 33 16.19 8.86 -4.79
C ALA A 33 15.85 9.84 -5.92
N ARG A 34 14.79 9.56 -6.70
CA ARG A 34 14.40 10.34 -7.88
C ARG A 34 13.06 11.04 -7.76
N PHE A 35 12.35 10.81 -6.66
CA PHE A 35 10.93 11.17 -6.52
C PHE A 35 10.10 10.68 -7.72
N GLU A 36 10.47 9.54 -8.31
CA GLU A 36 9.70 8.89 -9.36
C GLU A 36 9.05 7.66 -8.75
N THR A 37 7.77 7.44 -9.05
CA THR A 37 7.12 6.16 -8.78
C THR A 37 6.66 5.53 -10.06
N LEU A 38 6.91 4.22 -10.18
CA LEU A 38 5.99 3.37 -10.91
C LEU A 38 4.65 3.41 -10.19
N GLU A 39 3.60 3.74 -10.92
CA GLU A 39 2.29 3.92 -10.32
C GLU A 39 1.78 2.60 -9.77
N PRO A 40 1.36 2.58 -8.49
CA PRO A 40 0.80 1.36 -7.92
C PRO A 40 -0.53 1.08 -8.62
N ASP A 41 -0.64 -0.11 -9.21
CA ASP A 41 -1.93 -0.65 -9.67
C ASP A 41 -2.46 -1.64 -8.63
N LYS A 42 -3.73 -1.50 -8.27
CA LYS A 42 -4.34 -2.30 -7.20
C LYS A 42 -4.30 -3.80 -7.51
N LEU A 43 -4.59 -4.18 -8.75
CA LEU A 43 -4.60 -5.57 -9.21
C LEU A 43 -3.18 -6.14 -9.26
N ASP A 44 -2.25 -5.38 -9.83
CA ASP A 44 -0.85 -5.76 -9.90
C ASP A 44 -0.27 -5.99 -8.50
N LEU A 45 -0.50 -5.06 -7.57
CA LEU A 45 -0.02 -5.18 -6.20
C LEU A 45 -0.68 -6.35 -5.46
N LEU A 46 -1.99 -6.55 -5.65
CA LEU A 46 -2.71 -7.67 -5.02
C LEU A 46 -2.15 -9.03 -5.47
N ARG A 47 -1.70 -9.15 -6.73
CA ARG A 47 -1.08 -10.36 -7.28
C ARG A 47 0.37 -10.53 -6.86
N SER A 48 1.14 -9.45 -6.89
CA SER A 48 2.60 -9.54 -6.84
C SER A 48 3.20 -9.37 -5.46
N LEU A 49 2.59 -8.55 -4.60
CA LEU A 49 3.11 -8.29 -3.26
C LEU A 49 3.13 -9.56 -2.38
N PRO A 50 2.11 -10.46 -2.42
CA PRO A 50 2.15 -11.70 -1.64
C PRO A 50 3.29 -12.64 -2.09
N ALA A 51 3.48 -12.81 -3.40
CA ALA A 51 4.55 -13.63 -3.95
C ALA A 51 5.93 -13.06 -3.58
N TYR A 52 6.12 -11.75 -3.79
CA TYR A 52 7.35 -11.05 -3.49
C TYR A 52 7.72 -11.06 -2.00
N ALA A 53 6.72 -11.00 -1.12
CA ALA A 53 6.91 -11.16 0.32
C ALA A 53 7.33 -12.59 0.69
N THR A 54 6.67 -13.59 0.10
CA THR A 54 6.96 -15.02 0.33
C THR A 54 8.38 -15.39 -0.07
N GLU A 55 8.84 -14.92 -1.24
CA GLU A 55 10.23 -15.11 -1.72
C GLU A 55 11.28 -14.58 -0.74
N ARG A 56 10.92 -13.61 0.11
CA ARG A 56 11.79 -12.99 1.13
C ARG A 56 11.59 -13.56 2.53
N GLY A 57 10.80 -14.63 2.67
CA GLY A 57 10.46 -15.21 3.97
C GLY A 57 9.59 -14.28 4.83
N LEU A 58 8.91 -13.30 4.24
CA LEU A 58 8.03 -12.37 4.93
C LEU A 58 6.58 -12.86 4.88
N LYS A 59 5.87 -12.71 6.00
CA LYS A 59 4.45 -13.08 6.10
C LYS A 59 3.56 -11.85 5.96
N LEU A 60 3.03 -11.63 4.76
CA LEU A 60 2.04 -10.60 4.50
C LEU A 60 0.73 -10.92 5.23
N LYS A 61 0.12 -9.89 5.85
CA LYS A 61 -1.11 -10.01 6.65
C LYS A 61 -2.22 -9.12 6.16
N ALA A 62 -1.87 -7.92 5.69
CA ALA A 62 -2.85 -7.05 5.05
C ALA A 62 -2.20 -6.18 3.98
N LEU A 63 -2.98 -5.87 2.95
CA LEU A 63 -2.73 -4.81 1.98
C LEU A 63 -3.97 -3.91 1.99
N LEU A 64 -3.80 -2.62 2.24
CA LEU A 64 -4.84 -1.62 2.07
C LEU A 64 -4.34 -0.57 1.08
N MET A 65 -5.15 -0.26 0.07
CA MET A 65 -4.86 0.77 -0.91
C MET A 65 -6.04 1.72 -1.03
N ILE A 66 -5.76 3.02 -0.92
CA ILE A 66 -6.73 4.11 -1.08
C ILE A 66 -6.26 5.03 -2.18
N GLY A 67 -7.16 5.42 -3.09
CA GLY A 67 -6.90 6.35 -4.18
C GLY A 67 -7.61 5.88 -5.45
N PRO A 68 -7.99 6.78 -6.37
CA PRO A 68 -8.61 6.39 -7.63
C PRO A 68 -7.59 5.70 -8.53
N ASN A 69 -8.04 4.76 -9.35
CA ASN A 69 -7.18 4.14 -10.36
C ASN A 69 -6.70 5.17 -11.40
N GLY A 70 -5.56 4.89 -12.01
CA GLY A 70 -5.04 5.63 -13.16
C GLY A 70 -3.91 6.62 -12.85
N PRO A 71 -3.36 7.24 -13.90
CA PRO A 71 -2.09 7.93 -13.80
C PRO A 71 -2.14 9.28 -13.10
N GLY A 72 -1.04 9.62 -12.44
CA GLY A 72 -0.83 10.83 -11.65
C GLY A 72 -1.65 10.90 -10.36
N ARG A 73 -2.43 9.85 -10.04
CA ARG A 73 -3.34 9.85 -8.89
C ARG A 73 -2.60 9.62 -7.58
N ALA A 74 -3.13 10.24 -6.54
CA ALA A 74 -2.60 10.06 -5.19
C ALA A 74 -3.09 8.74 -4.61
N HIS A 75 -2.17 7.96 -4.06
CA HIS A 75 -2.48 6.70 -3.40
C HIS A 75 -1.90 6.67 -1.98
N THR A 76 -2.62 6.05 -1.07
CA THR A 76 -2.09 5.58 0.21
C THR A 76 -2.05 4.06 0.14
N VAL A 77 -0.86 3.49 0.21
CA VAL A 77 -0.65 2.04 0.27
C VAL A 77 -0.16 1.68 1.66
N VAL A 78 -0.83 0.72 2.29
CA VAL A 78 -0.50 0.19 3.61
C VAL A 78 -0.24 -1.29 3.47
N VAL A 79 0.88 -1.73 4.02
CA VAL A 79 1.29 -3.12 4.04
C VAL A 79 1.50 -3.53 5.49
N VAL A 80 0.90 -4.64 5.91
CA VAL A 80 1.11 -5.21 7.24
C VAL A 80 1.83 -6.55 7.12
N LEU A 81 2.97 -6.67 7.80
CA LEU A 81 3.75 -7.91 7.89
C LEU A 81 3.75 -8.44 9.31
N ALA A 82 3.74 -9.75 9.49
CA ALA A 82 4.01 -10.35 10.79
C ALA A 82 5.52 -10.31 11.12
N GLN A 83 5.85 -10.03 12.37
CA GLN A 83 7.22 -10.05 12.92
C GLN A 83 7.20 -10.67 14.32
N GLU A 84 7.70 -11.89 14.50
CA GLU A 84 7.80 -12.63 15.79
C GLU A 84 6.64 -12.37 16.76
N GLU A 85 6.73 -11.38 17.65
CA GLU A 85 5.73 -11.05 18.68
C GLU A 85 4.81 -9.84 18.34
N SER A 86 4.94 -9.28 17.15
CA SER A 86 4.23 -8.08 16.71
C SER A 86 3.96 -8.05 15.20
N PHE A 87 3.45 -6.93 14.71
CA PHE A 87 3.30 -6.68 13.29
C PHE A 87 4.02 -5.39 12.92
N ARG A 88 4.51 -5.30 11.69
CA ARG A 88 5.02 -4.05 11.11
C ARG A 88 4.00 -3.53 10.12
N MET A 89 3.56 -2.30 10.32
CA MET A 89 2.79 -1.56 9.33
C MET A 89 3.73 -0.62 8.58
N SER A 90 3.81 -0.79 7.26
CA SER A 90 4.49 0.10 6.33
C SER A 90 3.44 0.93 5.59
N VAL A 91 3.68 2.22 5.43
CA VAL A 91 2.78 3.12 4.70
C VAL A 91 3.59 3.89 3.68
N VAL A 92 3.11 3.93 2.44
CA VAL A 92 3.66 4.73 1.35
C VAL A 92 2.53 5.57 0.76
N LEU A 93 2.75 6.88 0.71
CA LEU A 93 1.87 7.84 0.08
C LEU A 93 2.51 8.27 -1.22
N THR A 94 1.77 8.15 -2.30
CA THR A 94 2.15 8.66 -3.61
C THR A 94 1.25 9.82 -4.01
N SER A 95 1.78 10.77 -4.77
CA SER A 95 1.03 11.89 -5.35
C SER A 95 1.73 12.33 -6.63
N GLY A 96 0.99 12.44 -7.73
CA GLY A 96 1.55 12.89 -9.02
C GLY A 96 2.65 11.97 -9.55
N GLY A 97 2.56 10.66 -9.31
CA GLY A 97 3.60 9.71 -9.72
C GLY A 97 4.90 9.85 -8.91
N ARG A 98 4.84 10.34 -7.67
CA ARG A 98 5.99 10.48 -6.76
C ARG A 98 5.68 9.99 -5.36
N ILE A 99 6.66 9.49 -4.62
CA ILE A 99 6.50 9.22 -3.18
C ILE A 99 6.54 10.55 -2.44
N SER A 100 5.42 10.91 -1.81
CA SER A 100 5.30 12.14 -1.02
C SER A 100 5.60 11.91 0.46
N ARG A 101 5.34 10.69 0.95
CA ARG A 101 5.63 10.30 2.33
C ARG A 101 5.73 8.79 2.44
N LYS A 102 6.59 8.31 3.32
CA LYS A 102 6.59 6.90 3.72
C LYS A 102 7.07 6.72 5.15
N GLY A 103 6.80 5.57 5.72
CA GLY A 103 7.30 5.21 7.03
C GLY A 103 6.80 3.87 7.51
N THR A 104 7.34 3.45 8.64
CA THR A 104 6.92 2.21 9.30
C THR A 104 6.56 2.47 10.75
N THR A 105 5.74 1.58 11.30
CA THR A 105 5.46 1.54 12.73
C THR A 105 5.20 0.10 13.17
N PRO A 106 5.76 -0.34 14.31
CA PRO A 106 5.30 -1.57 14.93
C PRO A 106 3.86 -1.38 15.42
N ILE A 107 3.04 -2.42 15.27
CA ILE A 107 1.66 -2.45 15.73
C ILE A 107 1.43 -3.77 16.49
N ALA A 108 0.89 -3.64 17.70
CA ALA A 108 0.51 -4.78 18.51
C ALA A 108 -0.68 -5.54 17.91
N ALA A 109 -0.81 -6.83 18.20
CA ALA A 109 -1.84 -7.70 17.66
C ALA A 109 -3.27 -7.18 17.94
N ASP A 110 -3.51 -6.70 19.16
CA ASP A 110 -4.79 -6.14 19.59
C ASP A 110 -5.12 -4.84 18.84
N ALA A 111 -4.12 -3.97 18.64
CA ALA A 111 -4.26 -2.75 17.88
C ALA A 111 -4.55 -3.02 16.40
N LEU A 112 -3.88 -4.01 15.80
CA LEU A 112 -4.15 -4.45 14.44
C LEU A 112 -5.58 -5.01 14.32
N ALA A 113 -6.00 -5.87 15.24
CA ALA A 113 -7.35 -6.44 15.26
C ALA A 113 -8.42 -5.35 15.40
N ARG A 114 -8.21 -4.35 16.26
CA ARG A 114 -9.10 -3.17 16.38
C ARG A 114 -9.15 -2.36 15.09
N TRP A 115 -8.01 -2.15 14.44
CA TRP A 115 -7.93 -1.40 13.18
C TRP A 115 -8.67 -2.12 12.05
N VAL A 116 -8.41 -3.42 11.85
CA VAL A 116 -9.12 -4.23 10.85
C VAL A 116 -10.61 -4.23 11.12
N ARG A 117 -11.03 -4.48 12.37
CA ARG A 117 -12.46 -4.46 12.76
C ARG A 117 -13.11 -3.10 12.52
N GLY A 118 -12.41 -2.00 12.83
CA GLY A 118 -12.92 -0.65 12.60
C GLY A 118 -13.13 -0.35 11.12
N ILE A 119 -12.28 -0.92 10.25
CA ILE A 119 -12.44 -0.82 8.80
C ILE A 119 -13.61 -1.70 8.33
N THR A 120 -13.61 -2.98 8.69
CA THR A 120 -14.60 -3.98 8.24
C THR A 120 -16.01 -3.77 8.81
N ALA A 121 -16.16 -2.99 9.88
CA ALA A 121 -17.46 -2.60 10.41
C ALA A 121 -18.17 -1.51 9.56
N SER A 122 -17.47 -0.89 8.61
CA SER A 122 -18.06 0.12 7.72
C SER A 122 -19.04 -0.51 6.73
N THR A 123 -20.25 0.02 6.66
CA THR A 123 -21.27 -0.39 5.67
C THR A 123 -20.91 0.02 4.23
N LEU A 124 -19.87 0.83 4.04
CA LEU A 124 -19.36 1.17 2.71
C LEU A 124 -18.53 0.05 2.08
N LEU A 125 -18.02 -0.89 2.89
CA LEU A 125 -17.22 -2.00 2.36
C LEU A 125 -18.11 -3.08 1.78
N ILE A 126 -17.76 -3.47 0.57
CA ILE A 126 -18.41 -4.54 -0.17
C ILE A 126 -17.45 -5.74 -0.14
N PRO A 127 -17.87 -6.89 0.44
CA PRO A 127 -17.12 -8.13 0.33
C PRO A 127 -16.95 -8.52 -1.15
N ALA A 128 -15.71 -8.69 -1.58
CA ALA A 128 -15.39 -9.00 -2.96
C ALA A 128 -15.07 -10.47 -3.22
N GLY A 129 -14.95 -11.28 -2.16
CA GLY A 129 -14.64 -12.71 -2.21
C GLY A 129 -13.18 -13.00 -1.87
N SER A 130 -12.72 -14.18 -2.29
CA SER A 130 -11.36 -14.68 -2.05
C SER A 130 -10.56 -14.95 -3.33
N ASP A 131 -11.21 -14.92 -4.49
CA ASP A 131 -10.58 -15.13 -5.80
C ASP A 131 -10.29 -13.80 -6.51
N ILE A 132 -8.99 -13.53 -6.75
CA ILE A 132 -8.51 -12.35 -7.46
C ILE A 132 -9.03 -12.31 -8.91
N SER A 133 -9.25 -13.46 -9.54
CA SER A 133 -9.72 -13.55 -10.94
C SER A 133 -11.15 -13.03 -11.07
N SER A 134 -12.03 -13.43 -10.15
CA SER A 134 -13.41 -12.92 -10.06
C SER A 134 -13.48 -11.41 -9.78
N LEU A 135 -12.44 -10.88 -9.13
CA LEU A 135 -12.30 -9.47 -8.84
C LEU A 135 -11.86 -8.68 -10.05
N GLU A 136 -11.11 -9.24 -11.00
CA GLU A 136 -10.59 -8.48 -12.14
C GLU A 136 -11.71 -7.84 -12.98
N ALA A 137 -12.84 -8.53 -13.15
CA ALA A 137 -14.03 -7.95 -13.78
C ALA A 137 -14.61 -6.79 -12.96
N LYS A 138 -14.79 -6.99 -11.63
CA LYS A 138 -15.25 -5.94 -10.72
C LYS A 138 -14.26 -4.78 -10.64
N LEU A 139 -12.95 -5.05 -10.75
CA LEU A 139 -11.88 -4.08 -10.59
C LEU A 139 -11.67 -3.24 -11.85
N LYS A 140 -12.04 -3.77 -13.02
CA LYS A 140 -12.03 -3.07 -14.31
C LYS A 140 -13.29 -2.23 -14.53
N ASP A 141 -14.46 -2.74 -14.12
CA ASP A 141 -15.75 -2.08 -14.37
C ASP A 141 -16.20 -1.16 -13.23
N ALA A 142 -15.80 -1.45 -11.98
CA ALA A 142 -16.08 -0.60 -10.85
C ALA A 142 -14.89 0.32 -10.56
N ASP A 143 -15.22 1.53 -10.18
CA ASP A 143 -14.26 2.60 -9.99
C ASP A 143 -14.17 2.80 -8.46
N PHE A 144 -13.57 1.83 -7.75
CA PHE A 144 -13.43 1.87 -6.28
C PHE A 144 -12.14 2.57 -5.87
N ASP A 145 -12.27 3.42 -4.87
CA ASP A 145 -11.16 4.15 -4.30
C ASP A 145 -10.41 3.31 -3.27
N LEU A 146 -11.04 2.29 -2.68
CA LEU A 146 -10.45 1.49 -1.60
C LEU A 146 -10.45 0.00 -1.93
N LEU A 147 -9.29 -0.63 -1.71
CA LEU A 147 -9.11 -2.09 -1.66
C LEU A 147 -8.49 -2.45 -0.31
N LEU A 148 -9.11 -3.38 0.42
CA LEU A 148 -8.52 -4.05 1.58
C LEU A 148 -8.42 -5.55 1.28
N ALA A 149 -7.22 -6.10 1.42
CA ALA A 149 -6.95 -7.53 1.35
C ALA A 149 -6.36 -8.01 2.67
N LEU A 150 -6.95 -9.07 3.22
CA LEU A 150 -6.49 -9.75 4.43
C LEU A 150 -5.96 -11.13 4.06
N PHE A 151 -4.72 -11.40 4.43
CA PHE A 151 -4.02 -12.65 4.12
C PHE A 151 -3.99 -13.53 5.37
N ASN A 152 -4.98 -14.41 5.48
CA ASN A 152 -5.00 -15.47 6.48
C ASN A 152 -4.21 -16.69 5.96
N PRO A 153 -3.75 -17.60 6.84
CA PRO A 153 -3.04 -18.80 6.41
C PRO A 153 -3.80 -19.63 5.37
N ASP A 154 -5.13 -19.68 5.48
CA ASP A 154 -5.98 -20.55 4.68
C ASP A 154 -6.90 -19.79 3.71
N GLU A 155 -6.95 -18.46 3.81
CA GLU A 155 -7.92 -17.66 3.08
C GLU A 155 -7.42 -16.24 2.78
N LEU A 156 -7.72 -15.78 1.57
CA LEU A 156 -7.66 -14.37 1.19
C LEU A 156 -9.05 -13.76 1.34
N VAL A 157 -9.20 -12.70 2.14
CA VAL A 157 -10.47 -11.98 2.28
C VAL A 157 -10.34 -10.57 1.70
N LEU A 158 -11.22 -10.24 0.75
CA LEU A 158 -11.13 -9.01 -0.03
C LEU A 158 -12.36 -8.14 0.22
N PHE A 159 -12.11 -6.86 0.45
CA PHE A 159 -13.14 -5.83 0.54
C PHE A 159 -12.80 -4.67 -0.40
N VAL A 160 -13.82 -4.08 -1.01
CA VAL A 160 -13.69 -2.87 -1.83
C VAL A 160 -14.69 -1.81 -1.38
N ALA A 161 -14.40 -0.54 -1.64
CA ALA A 161 -15.38 0.54 -1.49
C ALA A 161 -15.14 1.65 -2.51
N ASP A 162 -16.24 2.16 -3.08
CA ASP A 162 -16.27 3.44 -3.76
C ASP A 162 -16.60 4.53 -2.73
N LEU A 163 -15.63 5.40 -2.47
CA LEU A 163 -15.75 6.44 -1.45
C LEU A 163 -16.40 7.72 -2.02
N ARG A 164 -16.63 7.78 -3.33
CA ARG A 164 -17.20 8.95 -4.03
C ARG A 164 -18.71 8.92 -4.10
N THR A 165 -19.30 7.73 -4.24
CA THR A 165 -20.75 7.53 -4.42
C THR A 165 -21.50 7.27 -3.11
N GLY A 166 -20.79 6.98 -2.01
CA GLY A 166 -21.38 6.72 -0.70
C GLY A 166 -21.65 7.96 0.16
N ASP A 167 -22.17 7.72 1.37
CA ASP A 167 -22.32 8.75 2.39
C ASP A 167 -20.94 9.34 2.76
N ARG A 168 -20.75 10.63 2.45
CA ARG A 168 -19.50 11.36 2.72
C ARG A 168 -19.11 11.36 4.20
N SER A 169 -20.07 11.31 5.12
CA SER A 169 -19.84 11.19 6.56
C SER A 169 -19.20 9.85 6.90
N LEU A 170 -19.78 8.75 6.38
CA LEU A 170 -19.23 7.41 6.55
C LEU A 170 -17.85 7.28 5.91
N ALA A 171 -17.65 7.86 4.72
CA ALA A 171 -16.34 7.84 4.05
C ALA A 171 -15.28 8.58 4.90
N LYS A 172 -15.62 9.74 5.46
CA LYS A 172 -14.73 10.48 6.38
C LYS A 172 -14.42 9.69 7.65
N GLN A 173 -15.41 9.00 8.22
CA GLN A 173 -15.21 8.15 9.39
C GLN A 173 -14.28 6.98 9.09
N LEU A 174 -14.50 6.30 7.95
CA LEU A 174 -13.65 5.19 7.49
C LEU A 174 -12.20 5.66 7.28
N ILE A 175 -11.99 6.79 6.59
CA ILE A 175 -10.66 7.38 6.40
C ILE A 175 -10.02 7.75 7.75
N LYS A 176 -10.80 8.23 8.72
CA LYS A 176 -10.29 8.54 10.07
C LYS A 176 -9.79 7.28 10.79
N VAL A 177 -10.53 6.17 10.69
CA VAL A 177 -10.11 4.87 11.26
C VAL A 177 -8.81 4.40 10.60
N ILE A 178 -8.77 4.44 9.26
CA ILE A 178 -7.61 4.02 8.47
C ILE A 178 -6.37 4.83 8.88
N ASN A 179 -6.50 6.14 8.97
CA ASN A 179 -5.40 7.04 9.30
C ASN A 179 -4.95 6.97 10.78
N GLY A 180 -5.72 6.31 11.66
CA GLY A 180 -5.43 6.24 13.09
C GLY A 180 -4.00 5.75 13.39
N PRO A 181 -3.63 4.52 12.99
CA PRO A 181 -2.28 4.01 13.16
C PRO A 181 -1.20 4.79 12.43
N MET A 182 -1.54 5.39 11.27
CA MET A 182 -0.59 6.16 10.46
C MET A 182 -0.10 7.45 11.14
N ARG A 183 -0.86 7.98 12.10
CA ARG A 183 -0.45 9.16 12.89
C ARG A 183 0.76 8.87 13.78
N ALA A 184 0.94 7.62 14.21
CA ALA A 184 2.07 7.18 15.01
C ALA A 184 3.28 6.74 14.14
N MET A 185 3.19 6.87 12.82
CA MET A 185 4.22 6.43 11.90
C MET A 185 5.50 7.26 12.06
N ARG A 186 6.62 6.55 12.21
CA ARG A 186 7.95 7.16 12.14
C ARG A 186 8.33 7.34 10.66
N PRO A 187 8.58 8.57 10.19
CA PRO A 187 9.04 8.78 8.82
C PRO A 187 10.34 8.02 8.59
N THR A 188 10.42 7.25 7.51
CA THR A 188 11.67 6.61 7.06
C THR A 188 12.38 7.43 5.98
N TYR A 189 11.83 8.61 5.68
CA TYR A 189 12.38 9.59 4.76
C TYR A 189 12.36 10.96 5.47
N PRO A 190 13.45 11.75 5.43
CA PRO A 190 13.45 13.08 6.01
C PRO A 190 12.42 13.95 5.27
N ARG A 191 11.66 14.77 6.03
CA ARG A 191 11.00 15.92 5.43
C ARG A 191 12.12 16.89 5.05
N GLU A 192 12.23 17.23 3.77
CA GLU A 192 12.87 18.51 3.41
C GLU A 192 12.06 19.66 4.01
#